data_AF-A0A062UH71-F1
#
_entry.id   AF-A0A062UH71-F1
#
_cell.length_a   1.000
_cell.length_b   1.000
_cell.length_c   1.000
_cell.angle_alpha   90.00
_cell.angle_beta   90.00
_cell.angle_gamma   90.00
#
_symmetry.space_group_name_H-M   'P 1'
#
loop_
_entity.id
_entity.type
_entity.pdbx_description
1 polymer ?
#
loop_
_entity_poly.entity_id
_entity_poly.type
_entity_poly.pdbx_seq_one_letter_code
_entity_poly.pdbx_strand_id
1 'polypeptide(L)'
;MTAWTYLLILFGSTLTAFGGIWLKRGASAVVLDQGLWPMARTAAFNLQLLFGLICYILPIGIWIYLLRAHDLSKIQPLLAVVYVITPIFAIFFLHESVSLMRWGGIFFIIIGVALVSQS
;
A
#
# COMPACT_ATOMS: atom_id res chain seq x y z
N MET A 1 2.06 22.74 2.82
CA MET A 1 2.86 21.56 2.41
C MET A 1 3.50 21.85 1.06
N THR A 2 4.71 21.35 0.79
CA THR A 2 5.41 21.60 -0.48
C THR A 2 5.05 20.53 -1.53
N ALA A 3 5.20 20.84 -2.83
CA ALA A 3 4.97 19.90 -3.93
C ALA A 3 5.79 18.59 -3.76
N TRP A 4 7.01 18.72 -3.23
CA TRP A 4 7.89 17.60 -2.93
C TRP A 4 7.27 16.58 -1.97
N THR A 5 6.55 17.04 -0.94
CA THR A 5 5.87 16.16 0.02
C THR A 5 4.82 15.29 -0.67
N TYR A 6 4.01 15.87 -1.56
CA TYR A 6 2.99 15.12 -2.29
C TYR A 6 3.60 14.07 -3.23
N LEU A 7 4.72 14.41 -3.90
CA LEU A 7 5.45 13.46 -4.74
C LEU A 7 5.99 12.27 -3.94
N LEU A 8 6.55 12.52 -2.76
CA LEU A 8 7.03 11.46 -1.87
C LEU A 8 5.91 10.55 -1.38
N ILE A 9 4.76 11.12 -1.00
CA ILE A 9 3.57 10.35 -0.59
C ILE A 9 3.08 9.48 -1.75
N LEU A 10 2.97 10.05 -2.95
CA LEU A 10 2.53 9.33 -4.14
C LEU A 10 3.47 8.18 -4.48
N PHE A 11 4.79 8.44 -4.48
CA PHE A 11 5.80 7.43 -4.76
C PHE A 11 5.80 6.32 -3.72
N GLY A 12 5.80 6.66 -2.43
CA GLY A 12 5.73 5.68 -1.33
C GLY A 12 4.45 4.84 -1.36
N SER A 13 3.29 5.47 -1.63
CA SER A 13 2.01 4.77 -1.75
C SER A 13 1.99 3.84 -2.97
N THR A 14 2.56 4.26 -4.09
CA THR A 14 2.67 3.43 -5.31
C THR A 14 3.54 2.21 -5.05
N LEU A 15 4.68 2.39 -4.40
CA LEU A 15 5.60 1.30 -4.06
C LEU A 15 4.94 0.32 -3.06
N THR A 16 4.19 0.85 -2.08
CA THR A 16 3.39 0.04 -1.15
C THR A 16 2.33 -0.79 -1.87
N ALA A 17 1.55 -0.15 -2.76
CA ALA A 17 0.53 -0.84 -3.56
C ALA A 17 1.15 -1.92 -4.43
N PHE A 18 2.29 -1.62 -5.08
CA PHE A 18 3.03 -2.59 -5.89
C PHE A 18 3.51 -3.77 -5.03
N GLY A 19 4.08 -3.50 -3.85
CA GLY A 19 4.47 -4.53 -2.89
C GLY A 19 3.30 -5.45 -2.53
N GLY A 20 2.10 -4.90 -2.32
CA GLY A 20 0.89 -5.65 -2.05
C GLY A 20 0.53 -6.63 -3.17
N ILE A 21 0.69 -6.23 -4.43
CA ILE A 21 0.46 -7.12 -5.59
C ILE A 21 1.43 -8.30 -5.60
N TRP A 22 2.72 -8.06 -5.38
CA TRP A 22 3.73 -9.11 -5.37
C TRP A 22 3.57 -10.06 -4.20
N LEU A 23 3.25 -9.53 -3.01
CA LEU A 23 2.89 -10.35 -1.86
C LEU A 23 1.66 -11.20 -2.15
N LYS A 24 0.62 -10.65 -2.78
CA LYS A 24 -0.58 -11.41 -3.15
C LYS A 24 -0.28 -12.54 -4.14
N ARG A 25 0.59 -12.31 -5.13
CA ARG A 25 1.04 -13.35 -6.07
C ARG A 25 1.85 -14.45 -5.35
N GLY A 26 2.78 -14.07 -4.48
CA GLY A 26 3.61 -15.00 -3.73
C GLY A 26 2.86 -15.74 -2.61
N ALA A 27 1.75 -15.18 -2.11
CA ALA A 27 0.96 -15.77 -1.04
C ALA A 27 0.39 -17.16 -1.42
N SER A 28 0.13 -17.40 -2.70
CA SER A 28 -0.32 -18.72 -3.20
C SER A 28 0.70 -19.84 -2.96
N ALA A 29 1.97 -19.52 -2.74
CA ALA A 29 2.99 -20.51 -2.40
C ALA A 29 2.99 -20.91 -0.92
N VAL A 30 2.30 -20.17 -0.07
CA VAL A 30 2.23 -20.41 1.38
C VAL A 30 1.07 -21.35 1.69
N VAL A 31 1.37 -22.50 2.27
CA VAL A 31 0.36 -23.44 2.78
C VAL A 31 0.07 -23.11 4.24
N LEU A 32 -1.16 -22.66 4.53
CA LEU A 32 -1.56 -22.17 5.84
C LEU A 32 -1.62 -23.28 6.91
N ASP A 33 -1.86 -24.52 6.49
CA ASP A 33 -2.13 -25.65 7.41
C ASP A 33 -0.87 -26.25 8.06
N GLN A 34 0.32 -25.76 7.71
CA GLN A 34 1.61 -26.33 8.13
C GLN A 34 2.24 -25.62 9.34
N GLY A 35 1.56 -24.61 9.91
CA GLY A 35 2.07 -23.82 11.04
C GLY A 35 3.05 -22.72 10.65
N LEU A 36 3.53 -21.97 11.64
CA LEU A 36 4.28 -20.71 11.43
C LEU A 36 5.70 -20.92 10.86
N TRP A 37 6.35 -22.03 11.20
CA TRP A 37 7.75 -22.28 10.79
C TRP A 37 7.89 -22.56 9.28
N PRO A 38 7.09 -23.45 8.67
CA PRO A 38 7.11 -23.64 7.21
C PRO A 38 6.69 -22.39 6.44
N MET A 39 5.72 -21.63 6.96
CA MET A 39 5.32 -20.35 6.38
C MET A 39 6.48 -19.34 6.33
N ALA A 40 7.22 -19.18 7.44
CA ALA A 40 8.38 -18.30 7.51
C ALA A 40 9.48 -18.73 6.53
N ARG A 41 9.72 -20.04 6.40
CA ARG A 41 10.67 -20.58 5.42
C ARG A 41 10.26 -20.26 3.99
N THR A 42 9.00 -20.49 3.62
CA THR A 42 8.50 -20.15 2.28
C THR A 42 8.60 -18.65 2.00
N ALA A 43 8.27 -17.81 2.98
CA ALA A 43 8.41 -16.36 2.85
C ALA A 43 9.87 -15.93 2.63
N ALA A 44 10.84 -16.60 3.28
CA ALA A 44 12.25 -16.29 3.14
C ALA A 44 12.85 -16.69 1.78
N PHE A 45 12.36 -17.76 1.15
CA PHE A 45 12.91 -18.29 -0.10
C PHE A 45 12.07 -18.00 -1.35
N ASN A 46 10.86 -17.48 -1.22
CA ASN A 46 10.03 -17.11 -2.36
C ASN A 46 10.38 -15.69 -2.85
N LEU A 47 10.86 -15.60 -4.08
CA LEU A 47 11.33 -14.34 -4.67
C LEU A 47 10.22 -13.29 -4.80
N GLN A 48 8.97 -13.70 -5.07
CA GLN A 48 7.84 -12.77 -5.17
C GLN A 48 7.48 -12.18 -3.80
N LEU A 49 7.51 -13.00 -2.75
CA LEU A 49 7.29 -12.55 -1.38
C LEU A 49 8.41 -11.61 -0.93
N LEU A 50 9.67 -11.95 -1.21
CA LEU A 50 10.82 -11.11 -0.86
C LEU A 50 10.78 -9.77 -1.59
N PHE A 51 10.47 -9.77 -2.89
CA PHE A 51 10.33 -8.54 -3.66
C PHE A 51 9.19 -7.67 -3.13
N GLY A 52 8.02 -8.27 -2.86
CA GLY A 52 6.89 -7.57 -2.23
C GLY A 52 7.25 -6.98 -0.87
N LEU A 53 8.02 -7.72 -0.05
CA LEU A 53 8.50 -7.28 1.25
C LEU A 53 9.45 -6.08 1.14
N ILE A 54 10.41 -6.12 0.20
CA ILE A 54 11.32 -4.99 -0.06
C ILE A 54 10.51 -3.75 -0.48
N CYS A 55 9.51 -3.90 -1.35
CA CYS A 55 8.61 -2.81 -1.73
C CYS A 55 7.77 -2.27 -0.55
N TYR A 56 7.57 -3.04 0.53
CA TYR A 56 6.94 -2.57 1.76
C TYR A 56 7.92 -1.90 2.73
N ILE A 57 9.18 -2.30 2.74
CA ILE A 57 10.22 -1.74 3.61
C ILE A 57 10.71 -0.39 3.09
N LEU A 58 10.94 -0.26 1.77
CA LEU A 58 11.47 0.96 1.16
C LEU A 58 10.63 2.24 1.48
N PRO A 59 9.28 2.22 1.42
CA PRO A 59 8.45 3.36 1.81
C PRO A 59 8.60 3.79 3.27
N ILE A 60 9.07 2.91 4.17
CA ILE A 60 9.27 3.26 5.59
C ILE A 60 10.27 4.41 5.72
N GLY A 61 11.34 4.42 4.92
CA GLY A 61 12.31 5.53 4.92
C GLY A 61 11.65 6.86 4.55
N ILE A 62 10.78 6.85 3.54
CA ILE A 62 10.00 8.01 3.13
C ILE A 62 9.04 8.43 4.26
N TRP A 63 8.38 7.46 4.89
CA TRP A 63 7.45 7.71 5.98
C TRP A 63 8.13 8.36 7.19
N ILE A 64 9.29 7.86 7.60
CA ILE A 64 10.08 8.45 8.68
C ILE A 64 10.46 9.90 8.34
N TYR A 65 10.92 10.15 7.12
CA TYR A 65 11.24 11.51 6.66
C TYR A 65 10.03 12.44 6.73
N LEU A 66 8.88 11.97 6.25
CA LEU A 66 7.63 12.72 6.25
C LEU A 66 7.15 13.04 7.67
N LEU A 67 7.18 12.06 8.58
CA LEU A 67 6.81 12.23 9.98
C LEU A 67 7.75 13.15 10.76
N ARG A 68 9.01 13.21 10.36
CA ARG A 68 9.94 14.19 10.93
C ARG A 68 9.64 15.61 10.47
N ALA A 69 9.16 15.76 9.23
CA ALA A 69 8.94 17.08 8.62
C ALA A 69 7.54 17.67 8.89
N HIS A 70 6.55 16.84 9.23
CA HIS A 70 5.17 17.30 9.47
C HIS A 70 4.47 16.45 10.53
N ASP A 71 3.40 17.01 11.10
CA ASP A 71 2.57 16.32 12.08
C ASP A 71 1.87 15.08 11.49
N LEU A 72 1.84 13.99 12.26
CA LEU A 72 1.18 12.74 11.88
C LEU A 72 -0.26 12.95 11.44
N SER A 73 -1.04 13.76 12.18
CA SER A 73 -2.45 14.02 11.88
C SER A 73 -2.69 14.71 10.52
N LYS A 74 -1.71 15.44 10.00
CA LYS A 74 -1.79 16.13 8.71
C LYS A 74 -1.41 15.22 7.53
N ILE A 75 -0.41 14.36 7.71
CA ILE A 75 0.04 13.49 6.61
C ILE A 75 -0.78 12.21 6.51
N GLN A 76 -1.20 11.63 7.65
CA GLN A 76 -1.91 10.34 7.66
C GLN A 76 -3.12 10.30 6.70
N PRO A 77 -3.97 11.34 6.61
CA PRO A 77 -5.08 11.36 5.64
C PRO A 77 -4.62 11.26 4.19
N LEU A 78 -3.47 11.83 3.84
CA LEU A 78 -2.94 11.83 2.47
C LEU A 78 -2.50 10.43 2.00
N LEU A 79 -2.20 9.51 2.92
CA LEU A 79 -1.91 8.11 2.59
C LEU A 79 -3.13 7.40 1.99
N ALA A 80 -4.34 7.95 2.14
CA ALA A 80 -5.54 7.38 1.57
C ALA A 80 -5.50 7.25 0.03
N VAL A 81 -4.58 7.96 -0.65
CA VAL A 81 -4.32 7.76 -2.08
C VAL A 81 -4.00 6.29 -2.43
N VAL A 82 -3.43 5.53 -1.48
CA VAL A 82 -3.16 4.10 -1.67
C VAL A 82 -4.43 3.28 -1.90
N TYR A 83 -5.58 3.71 -1.35
CA TYR A 83 -6.88 3.07 -1.58
C TYR A 83 -7.39 3.22 -3.01
N VAL A 84 -6.89 4.23 -3.75
CA VAL A 84 -7.16 4.40 -5.18
C VAL A 84 -6.16 3.58 -5.99
N ILE A 85 -4.87 3.67 -5.66
CA ILE A 85 -3.80 3.02 -6.44
C ILE A 85 -3.88 1.50 -6.38
N THR A 86 -4.13 0.93 -5.20
CA THR A 86 -4.14 -0.53 -4.99
C THR A 86 -5.15 -1.27 -5.87
N PRO A 87 -6.44 -0.90 -5.91
CA PRO A 87 -7.41 -1.59 -6.79
C PRO A 87 -7.10 -1.39 -8.27
N ILE A 88 -6.55 -0.24 -8.68
CA ILE A 88 -6.08 -0.03 -10.06
C ILE A 88 -5.00 -1.08 -10.38
N PHE A 89 -4.00 -1.23 -9.51
CA PHE A 89 -2.95 -2.22 -9.69
C PHE A 89 -3.49 -3.65 -9.63
N ALA A 90 -4.47 -3.94 -8.76
CA ALA A 90 -5.11 -5.26 -8.70
C ALA A 90 -5.83 -5.61 -10.02
N ILE A 91 -6.53 -4.65 -10.63
CA ILE A 91 -7.18 -4.85 -11.94
C ILE A 91 -6.12 -5.13 -13.03
N PHE A 92 -5.03 -4.35 -13.06
CA PHE A 92 -4.02 -4.48 -14.12
C PHE A 92 -3.12 -5.72 -13.97
N PHE A 93 -2.67 -6.02 -12.75
CA PHE A 93 -1.68 -7.07 -12.51
C PHE A 93 -2.28 -8.39 -12.02
N LEU A 94 -3.39 -8.36 -11.30
CA LEU A 94 -4.04 -9.57 -10.78
C LEU A 94 -5.30 -9.93 -11.59
N HIS A 95 -5.74 -9.06 -12.50
CA HIS A 95 -7.00 -9.21 -13.23
C HIS A 95 -8.21 -9.39 -12.30
N GLU A 96 -8.15 -8.80 -11.11
CA GLU A 96 -9.25 -8.81 -10.15
C GLU A 96 -10.39 -7.90 -10.63
N SER A 97 -11.64 -8.34 -10.45
CA SER A 97 -12.80 -7.49 -10.66
C SER A 97 -13.09 -6.69 -9.39
N VAL A 98 -13.13 -5.36 -9.53
CA VAL A 98 -13.45 -4.45 -8.41
C VAL A 98 -14.87 -3.95 -8.57
N SER A 99 -15.71 -4.21 -7.57
CA SER A 99 -17.13 -3.83 -7.62
C SER A 99 -17.33 -2.31 -7.62
N LEU A 100 -18.43 -1.86 -8.24
CA LEU A 100 -18.85 -0.46 -8.21
C LEU A 100 -19.04 0.07 -6.77
N MET A 101 -19.49 -0.79 -5.85
CA MET A 101 -19.63 -0.44 -4.43
C MET A 101 -18.27 -0.10 -3.79
N ARG A 102 -17.20 -0.82 -4.14
CA ARG A 102 -15.85 -0.52 -3.64
C ARG A 102 -15.35 0.82 -4.16
N TRP A 103 -15.61 1.12 -5.44
CA TRP A 103 -15.33 2.44 -6.02
C TRP A 103 -16.11 3.56 -5.34
N GLY A 104 -17.39 3.34 -5.04
CA GLY A 104 -18.19 4.29 -4.25
C GLY A 104 -17.60 4.54 -2.86
N GLY A 105 -17.17 3.48 -2.17
CA GLY A 105 -16.48 3.62 -0.87
C GLY A 105 -15.18 4.42 -0.97
N ILE A 106 -14.36 4.18 -2.00
CA ILE A 106 -13.12 4.93 -2.26
C ILE A 106 -13.43 6.41 -2.50
N PHE A 107 -14.50 6.72 -3.24
CA PHE A 107 -14.94 8.09 -3.45
C PHE A 107 -15.29 8.79 -2.12
N PHE A 108 -16.01 8.12 -1.22
CA PHE A 108 -16.29 8.66 0.12
C PHE A 108 -15.02 8.86 0.97
N ILE A 109 -14.04 7.95 0.87
CA ILE A 109 -12.74 8.13 1.54
C ILE A 109 -12.05 9.40 1.04
N ILE A 110 -12.03 9.64 -0.28
CA ILE A 110 -11.42 10.84 -0.86
C ILE A 110 -12.13 12.11 -0.36
N ILE A 111 -13.46 12.12 -0.31
CA ILE A 111 -14.22 13.24 0.26
C ILE A 111 -13.83 13.47 1.72
N GLY A 112 -13.79 12.40 2.53
CA GLY A 112 -13.40 12.48 3.94
C GLY A 112 -12.00 13.09 4.11
N VAL A 113 -11.04 12.69 3.29
CA VAL A 113 -9.67 13.24 3.29
C VAL A 113 -9.66 14.71 2.90
N ALA A 114 -10.46 15.11 1.90
CA ALA A 114 -10.58 16.51 1.51
C ALA A 114 -11.16 17.39 2.63
N LEU A 115 -12.09 16.86 3.43
CA LEU A 115 -12.63 17.55 4.61
C LEU A 115 -11.59 17.67 5.72
N VAL A 116 -10.90 16.57 6.05
CA VAL A 116 -9.82 16.57 7.09
C VAL A 116 -8.66 17.48 6.70
N SER A 117 -8.36 17.61 5.41
CA SER A 117 -7.27 18.49 4.93
C SER A 117 -7.61 19.98 5.06
N GLN A 118 -8.88 20.34 5.30
CA GLN A 118 -9.34 21.73 5.46
C GLN A 118 -9.44 22.17 6.92
N SER A 119 -9.33 21.25 7.89
CA SER A 119 -9.30 21.53 9.34
C SER A 119 -7.89 21.72 9.87
#